data_AF-A0A1F7GQ27-F1
#
_entry.id   AF-A0A1F7GQ27-F1
#
_cell.length_a   1.000
_cell.length_b   1.000
_cell.length_c   1.000
_cell.angle_alpha   90.00
_cell.angle_beta   90.00
_cell.angle_gamma   90.00
#
_symmetry.space_group_name_H-M   'P 1'
#
loop_
_entity.id
_entity.type
_entity.pdbx_description
1 polymer ?
#
loop_
_entity_poly.entity_id
_entity_poly.type
_entity_poly.pdbx_seq_one_letter_code
_entity_poly.pdbx_strand_id
1 'polypeptide(L)' 'MDLLTYCVISIIYILLMHFAIQINAEFKLFVMVLIFFFGGVVGTFLQSYEFGLVAAIIISQIKWEN' A
#
# COMPACT_ATOMS: atom_id res chain seq x y z
N MET A 1 4.53 14.03 -6.16
CA MET A 1 4.36 12.76 -6.91
C MET A 1 2.99 12.73 -7.61
N ASP A 2 2.91 12.27 -8.86
CA ASP A 2 1.65 12.16 -9.61
C ASP A 2 0.90 10.85 -9.33
N LEU A 3 -0.40 10.80 -9.64
CA LEU A 3 -1.27 9.63 -9.45
C LEU A 3 -0.72 8.37 -10.14
N LEU A 4 -0.18 8.51 -11.35
CA LEU A 4 0.39 7.38 -12.09
C LEU A 4 1.60 6.81 -11.34
N THR A 5 2.50 7.68 -10.90
CA THR A 5 3.68 7.29 -10.12
C THR A 5 3.29 6.64 -8.80
N TYR A 6 2.27 7.17 -8.11
CA TYR A 6 1.69 6.55 -6.90
C TYR A 6 1.22 5.12 -7.18
N CYS A 7 0.42 4.93 -8.22
CA CYS A 7 -0.14 3.62 -8.58
C CYS A 7 0.97 2.62 -8.93
N VAL A 8 1.95 3.01 -9.73
CA VAL A 8 3.08 2.14 -10.11
C VAL A 8 3.87 1.70 -8.87
N ILE A 9 4.23 2.63 -7.99
CA ILE A 9 4.98 2.30 -6.77
C ILE A 9 4.16 1.39 -5.85
N SER A 10 2.86 1.68 -5.69
CA SER A 10 1.95 0.89 -4.86
C SER A 10 1.82 -0.55 -5.38
N ILE A 11 1.68 -0.74 -6.69
CA ILE A 11 1.60 -2.07 -7.31
C ILE A 11 2.91 -2.83 -7.11
N ILE A 12 4.06 -2.19 -7.36
CA ILE A 12 5.37 -2.82 -7.15
C ILE A 12 5.52 -3.24 -5.68
N TYR A 13 5.14 -2.38 -4.74
CA TYR A 13 5.22 -2.68 -3.31
C TYR A 13 4.32 -3.87 -2.92
N ILE A 14 3.06 -3.88 -3.37
CA ILE A 14 2.12 -4.99 -3.09
C ILE A 14 2.66 -6.30 -3.67
N LEU A 15 3.22 -6.29 -4.89
CA LEU A 15 3.82 -7.47 -5.50
C LEU A 15 5.04 -7.95 -4.74
N LEU A 16 5.94 -7.04 -4.34
CA LEU A 16 7.12 -7.39 -3.55
C LEU A 16 6.72 -8.02 -2.22
N MET A 17 5.76 -7.43 -1.51
CA MET A 17 5.25 -7.98 -0.25
C MET A 17 4.55 -9.32 -0.46
N HIS A 18 3.77 -9.46 -1.54
CA HIS A 18 3.14 -10.72 -1.89
C HIS A 18 4.18 -11.83 -2.10
N PHE A 19 5.18 -11.62 -2.95
CA PHE A 19 6.22 -12.61 -3.22
C PHE A 19 7.13 -12.89 -2.01
N ALA A 20 7.46 -11.87 -1.23
CA ALA A 20 8.30 -12.03 -0.04
C ALA A 20 7.61 -12.86 1.04
N ILE A 21 6.28 -12.75 1.17
CA ILE A 21 5.52 -13.30 2.30
C ILE A 21 4.83 -14.63 1.97
N GLN A 22 4.53 -14.91 0.70
CA GLN A 22 3.82 -16.13 0.28
C GLN A 22 4.54 -17.44 0.67
N ILE A 23 5.74 -17.36 1.22
CA ILE A 23 6.49 -18.49 1.79
C ILE A 23 5.89 -18.98 3.13
N ASN A 24 5.19 -18.15 3.92
CA ASN A 24 4.83 -18.52 5.32
C ASN A 24 3.41 -18.18 5.82
N ALA A 25 2.54 -17.46 5.11
CA ALA A 25 1.23 -17.08 5.65
C ALA A 25 0.12 -16.81 4.61
N GLU A 26 -1.14 -16.84 5.05
CA GLU A 26 -2.31 -16.37 4.29
C GLU A 26 -2.24 -14.85 4.06
N PHE A 27 -1.49 -14.46 3.04
CA PHE A 27 -1.38 -13.07 2.64
C PHE A 27 -2.72 -12.58 2.09
N LYS A 28 -3.41 -11.72 2.85
CA LYS A 28 -4.68 -11.10 2.45
C LYS A 28 -4.43 -9.97 1.46
N LEU A 29 -4.07 -10.32 0.23
CA LEU A 29 -3.78 -9.40 -0.89
C LEU A 29 -4.88 -8.33 -1.04
N PHE A 30 -6.14 -8.73 -0.88
CA PHE A 30 -7.30 -7.84 -0.90
C PHE A 30 -7.22 -6.71 0.15
N VAL A 31 -6.81 -7.01 1.38
CA VAL A 31 -6.69 -6.01 2.46
C VAL A 31 -5.60 -5.02 2.13
N MET A 32 -4.49 -5.49 1.56
CA MET A 32 -3.38 -4.61 1.18
C MET A 32 -3.77 -3.65 0.05
N VAL A 33 -4.48 -4.14 -0.97
CA VAL A 33 -5.00 -3.30 -2.05
C VAL A 33 -5.94 -2.24 -1.50
N LEU A 34 -6.81 -2.57 -0.55
CA LEU A 34 -7.70 -1.58 0.08
C LEU A 34 -6.92 -0.51 0.86
N ILE A 35 -5.85 -0.88 1.57
CA ILE A 35 -5.01 0.07 2.31
C ILE A 35 -4.34 1.06 1.35
N PHE A 36 -3.79 0.58 0.23
CA PHE A 36 -3.18 1.45 -0.78
C PHE A 36 -4.22 2.26 -1.55
N PHE A 37 -5.41 1.73 -1.79
CA PHE A 37 -6.51 2.51 -2.35
C PHE A 37 -6.89 3.67 -1.42
N PHE A 38 -7.03 3.39 -0.12
CA PHE A 38 -7.32 4.41 0.89
C PHE A 38 -6.20 5.45 1.00
N GLY A 39 -4.94 5.03 0.95
CA GLY A 39 -3.79 5.91 0.89
C GLY A 39 -3.82 6.86 -0.31
N GLY A 40 -4.25 6.37 -1.49
CA GLY A 40 -4.41 7.19 -2.68
C GLY A 40 -5.52 8.24 -2.53
N VAL A 41 -6.65 7.87 -1.92
CA VAL A 41 -7.74 8.81 -1.61
C VAL A 41 -7.29 9.89 -0.62
N VAL A 42 -6.60 9.49 0.45
CA VAL A 42 -6.03 10.42 1.45
C VAL A 42 -5.00 11.35 0.81
N GLY A 43 -4.11 10.80 -0.03
CA GLY A 43 -3.12 11.59 -0.76
C GLY A 43 -3.74 12.59 -1.73
N THR A 44 -4.86 12.25 -2.35
CA THR A 44 -5.64 13.17 -3.19
C THR A 44 -6.24 14.32 -2.35
N PHE A 45 -6.84 14.00 -1.20
CA PHE A 45 -7.46 14.99 -0.32
C PHE A 45 -6.45 15.98 0.27
N LEU A 46 -5.26 15.50 0.62
CA LEU A 46 -4.17 16.30 1.18
C LEU A 46 -3.28 16.96 0.12
N GLN A 47 -3.61 16.80 -1.17
CA GLN A 47 -2.77 17.22 -2.30
C GLN A 47 -1.32 16.72 -2.22
N SER A 48 -1.10 15.58 -1.56
CA SER A 48 0.21 14.95 -1.37
C SER A 48 0.10 13.43 -1.42
N TYR A 49 0.32 12.87 -2.60
CA TYR A 49 0.38 11.41 -2.79
C TYR A 49 1.55 10.76 -2.05
N GLU A 50 2.63 11.50 -1.79
CA GLU A 50 3.76 11.01 -0.99
C GLU A 50 3.31 10.70 0.43
N PHE A 51 2.54 11.60 1.05
CA PHE A 51 1.95 11.37 2.37
C PHE A 51 1.01 10.16 2.36
N GLY A 52 0.13 10.08 1.35
CA GLY A 52 -0.78 8.95 1.19
C GLY A 52 -0.06 7.60 1.03
N LEU A 53 1.09 7.59 0.36
CA LEU A 53 1.90 6.39 0.14
C LEU A 53 2.56 5.94 1.45
N VAL A 54 3.20 6.87 2.16
CA VAL A 54 3.85 6.59 3.45
C VAL A 54 2.82 6.11 4.47
N ALA A 55 1.65 6.75 4.53
CA ALA A 55 0.55 6.32 5.40
C ALA A 55 0.08 4.89 5.07
N ALA A 56 -0.13 4.58 3.78
CA ALA A 56 -0.51 3.23 3.35
C ALA A 56 0.53 2.17 3.72
N ILE A 57 1.82 2.48 3.54
CA ILE A 57 2.92 1.59 3.92
C ILE A 57 2.87 1.32 5.43
N ILE A 58 2.81 2.37 6.27
CA ILE A 58 2.78 2.23 7.73
C ILE A 58 1.58 1.37 8.16
N ILE A 59 0.38 1.67 7.65
CA ILE A 59 -0.83 0.93 7.98
C ILE A 59 -0.72 -0.54 7.53
N SER A 60 -0.14 -0.80 6.35
CA SER A 60 0.05 -2.16 5.84
C SER A 60 0.97 -3.01 6.74
N GLN A 61 1.98 -2.38 7.36
CA GLN A 61 2.89 -3.04 8.30
C GLN A 61 2.23 -3.28 9.67
N ILE A 62 1.47 -2.31 10.20
CA ILE A 62 0.74 -2.49 11.46
C ILE A 62 -0.29 -3.62 11.36
N LYS A 63 -0.99 -3.72 10.22
CA LYS A 63 -1.97 -4.78 9.97
C LYS A 63 -1.35 -6.18 9.87
N TRP A 64 -0.02 -6.26 9.73
CA TRP A 64 0.71 -7.52 9.62
C TRP A 64 1.15 -8.07 10.98
N GLU A 65 1.51 -7.22 11.95
CA GLU A 65 1.97 -7.66 13.28
C GLU A 65 0.85 -8.22 14.19
N ASN A 66 -0.41 -8.23 13.74
CA ASN A 66 -1.60 -8.51 14.54
C ASN A 66 -2.50 -9.56 13.87
#